data_AF-B9Z4W3-F1
#
_entry.id   AF-B9Z4W3-F1
#
_cell.length_a   1.000
_cell.length_b   1.000
_cell.length_c   1.000
_cell.angle_alpha   90.00
_cell.angle_beta   90.00
_cell.angle_gamma   90.00
#
_symmetry.space_group_name_H-M   'P 1'
#
loop_
_entity.id
_entity.type
_entity.pdbx_description
1 polymer ?
#
loop_
_entity_poly.entity_id
_entity_poly.type
_entity_poly.pdbx_seq_one_letter_code
_entity_poly.pdbx_strand_id
1 'polypeptide(L)'
;MALQILSLLPFSSDRRVYRSFGHAIVAEPGLVAVAPLSSLDGSLQGMVDGCPVPWTEAWAVIDTPTRSEVDLGGIDFAPAAVKRLAEMDRAGWALGVLPELKAVLFGHDCGLKVAIAADLVFKGDHRHV
;
A
#
# COMPACT_ATOMS: atom_id res chain seq x y z
N MET A 1 7.92 14.70 6.19
CA MET A 1 7.13 15.22 5.06
C MET A 1 5.72 14.69 5.22
N ALA A 2 4.70 15.55 5.17
CA ALA A 2 3.31 15.11 5.26
C ALA A 2 2.80 14.68 3.88
N LEU A 3 2.04 13.60 3.84
CA LEU A 3 1.56 12.97 2.61
C LEU A 3 0.25 13.63 2.15
N GLN A 4 0.15 14.12 0.92
CA GLN A 4 -1.10 14.71 0.43
C GLN A 4 -2.17 13.63 0.23
N ILE A 5 -3.40 13.82 0.70
CA ILE A 5 -4.48 12.82 0.55
C ILE A 5 -4.68 12.39 -0.91
N LEU A 6 -4.55 13.32 -1.87
CA LEU A 6 -4.72 13.03 -3.30
C LEU A 6 -3.68 12.07 -3.87
N SER A 7 -2.51 11.94 -3.22
CA SER A 7 -1.47 10.98 -3.60
C SER A 7 -1.88 9.52 -3.38
N LEU A 8 -2.96 9.27 -2.63
CA LEU A 8 -3.54 7.94 -2.44
C LEU A 8 -4.44 7.51 -3.60
N LEU A 9 -4.97 8.45 -4.39
CA LEU A 9 -5.91 8.15 -5.47
C LEU A 9 -5.38 7.20 -6.56
N PRO A 10 -4.08 7.19 -6.93
CA PRO A 10 -3.52 6.20 -7.86
C PRO A 10 -3.61 4.74 -7.39
N PHE A 11 -3.92 4.50 -6.12
CA PHE A 11 -4.10 3.17 -5.52
C PHE A 11 -5.59 2.82 -5.31
N SER A 12 -6.52 3.65 -5.82
CA SER A 12 -7.95 3.49 -5.65
C SER A 12 -8.64 3.13 -6.97
N SER A 13 -9.34 2.00 -7.01
CA SER A 13 -10.10 1.56 -8.19
C SER A 13 -11.31 2.44 -8.50
N ASP A 14 -11.94 3.04 -7.48
CA ASP A 14 -13.13 3.89 -7.61
C ASP A 14 -12.82 5.40 -7.45
N ARG A 15 -11.54 5.76 -7.33
CA ARG A 15 -11.04 7.12 -7.04
C ARG A 15 -11.62 7.71 -5.75
N ARG A 16 -11.97 6.87 -4.79
CA ARG A 16 -12.41 7.30 -3.45
C ARG A 16 -11.36 6.92 -2.43
N VAL A 17 -11.31 7.75 -1.38
CA VAL A 17 -10.53 7.49 -0.17
C VAL A 17 -11.50 7.21 0.95
N TYR A 18 -11.38 6.02 1.55
CA TYR A 18 -12.18 5.61 2.69
C TYR A 18 -11.47 5.99 3.97
N ARG A 19 -12.20 6.16 5.07
CA ARG A 19 -11.62 6.34 6.41
C ARG A 19 -12.17 5.31 7.37
N SER A 20 -11.26 4.59 8.02
CA SER A 20 -11.56 3.64 9.09
C SER A 20 -10.32 3.44 9.95
N PHE A 21 -10.50 3.05 11.21
CA PHE A 21 -9.40 2.72 12.14
C PHE A 21 -8.34 3.83 12.30
N GLY A 22 -8.72 5.10 12.12
CA GLY A 22 -7.77 6.22 12.17
C GLY A 22 -6.84 6.33 10.94
N HIS A 23 -7.16 5.63 9.85
CA HIS A 23 -6.40 5.61 8.61
C HIS A 23 -7.27 6.03 7.42
N ALA A 24 -6.64 6.66 6.43
CA ALA A 24 -7.14 6.70 5.07
C ALA A 24 -6.83 5.37 4.39
N ILE A 25 -7.81 4.78 3.72
CA ILE A 25 -7.71 3.47 3.08
C ILE A 25 -8.18 3.60 1.63
N VAL A 26 -7.38 3.08 0.72
CA VAL A 26 -7.70 2.94 -0.70
C VAL A 26 -7.40 1.52 -1.13
N ALA A 27 -8.17 1.01 -2.09
CA ALA A 27 -8.00 -0.35 -2.56
C ALA A 27 -8.37 -0.51 -4.03
N GLU A 28 -7.77 -1.52 -4.62
CA GLU A 28 -8.09 -2.08 -5.92
C GLU A 28 -7.83 -3.59 -5.90
N PRO A 29 -8.26 -4.36 -6.92
CA PRO A 29 -7.99 -5.79 -6.95
C PRO A 29 -6.48 -6.11 -6.81
N GLY A 30 -6.12 -6.81 -5.74
CA GLY A 30 -4.74 -7.22 -5.45
C GLY A 30 -3.88 -6.15 -4.77
N LEU A 31 -4.43 -5.00 -4.37
CA LEU A 31 -3.70 -3.96 -3.67
C LEU A 31 -4.57 -3.22 -2.65
N VAL A 32 -4.01 -2.97 -1.48
CA VAL A 32 -4.59 -2.08 -0.47
C VAL A 32 -3.51 -1.14 0.06
N ALA A 33 -3.82 0.14 0.16
CA ALA A 33 -2.95 1.13 0.77
C ALA A 33 -3.63 1.82 1.95
N VAL A 34 -2.88 1.98 3.03
CA VAL A 34 -3.32 2.61 4.28
C VAL A 34 -2.33 3.68 4.71
N ALA A 35 -2.83 4.85 5.09
CA ALA A 35 -2.02 5.94 5.65
C ALA A 35 -2.67 6.48 6.92
N PRO A 36 -1.93 6.67 8.03
CA PRO A 36 -2.45 7.30 9.23
C PRO A 36 -3.04 8.68 8.91
N LEU A 37 -4.24 8.98 9.40
CA LEU A 37 -4.85 10.31 9.14
C LEU A 37 -3.99 11.45 9.70
N SER A 38 -3.19 11.19 10.74
CA SER A 38 -2.27 12.15 11.34
C SER A 38 -1.03 12.46 10.49
N SER A 39 -0.70 11.64 9.50
CA SER A 39 0.43 11.90 8.58
C SER A 39 -0.01 12.49 7.25
N LEU A 40 -1.32 12.72 7.09
CA LEU A 40 -1.91 13.26 5.86
C LEU A 40 -2.14 14.77 5.96
N ASP A 41 -1.85 15.45 4.85
CA ASP A 41 -2.19 16.85 4.62
C ASP A 41 -3.33 16.97 3.60
N GLY A 42 -4.14 18.02 3.77
CA GLY A 42 -5.23 18.37 2.88
C GLY A 42 -6.62 18.28 3.53
N SER A 43 -7.66 18.40 2.70
CA SER A 43 -9.04 18.33 3.19
C SER A 43 -9.47 16.89 3.38
N LEU A 44 -9.90 16.55 4.59
CA LEU A 44 -10.56 15.28 4.91
C LEU A 44 -12.03 15.25 4.44
N GLN A 45 -12.55 16.35 3.90
CA GLN A 45 -13.90 16.40 3.35
C GLN A 45 -13.99 15.56 2.08
N GLY A 46 -15.04 14.75 1.96
CA GLY A 46 -15.25 13.86 0.81
C GLY A 46 -14.67 12.46 0.97
N MET A 47 -14.00 12.16 2.08
CA MET A 47 -13.68 10.77 2.44
C MET A 47 -14.95 9.99 2.77
N VAL A 48 -14.98 8.73 2.39
CA VAL A 48 -16.11 7.83 2.67
C VAL A 48 -15.89 7.14 4.02
N ASP A 49 -16.89 7.23 4.91
CA ASP A 49 -16.89 6.44 6.15
C ASP A 49 -17.06 4.95 5.82
N GLY A 50 -16.08 4.13 6.21
CA GLY A 50 -16.11 2.69 5.99
C GLY A 50 -14.75 2.11 5.60
N CYS A 51 -14.73 0.81 5.31
CA CYS A 51 -13.54 0.09 4.89
C CYS A 51 -13.79 -0.56 3.52
N PRO A 52 -12.94 -0.33 2.50
CA PRO A 52 -13.14 -0.87 1.16
C PRO A 52 -12.74 -2.34 1.04
N VAL A 53 -12.15 -2.91 2.09
CA VAL A 53 -11.70 -4.31 2.19
C VAL A 53 -12.24 -4.94 3.48
N PRO A 54 -12.22 -6.27 3.62
CA PRO A 54 -12.55 -6.92 4.89
C PRO A 54 -11.71 -6.36 6.06
N TRP A 55 -12.35 -6.19 7.22
CA TRP A 55 -11.70 -5.62 8.41
C TRP A 55 -10.39 -6.33 8.81
N THR A 56 -10.33 -7.66 8.69
CA THR A 56 -9.12 -8.46 8.97
C THR A 56 -7.98 -8.11 8.03
N GLU A 57 -8.27 -7.80 6.77
CA GLU A 57 -7.27 -7.41 5.78
C GLU A 57 -6.69 -6.03 6.13
N ALA A 58 -7.55 -5.04 6.39
CA ALA A 58 -7.10 -3.71 6.80
C ALA A 58 -6.26 -3.75 8.08
N TRP A 59 -6.69 -4.52 9.09
CA TRP A 59 -5.95 -4.68 10.33
C TRP A 59 -4.59 -5.35 10.13
N ALA A 60 -4.52 -6.41 9.33
CA ALA A 60 -3.25 -7.08 9.03
C ALA A 60 -2.23 -6.12 8.41
N VAL A 61 -2.67 -5.29 7.47
CA VAL A 61 -1.81 -4.28 6.82
C VAL A 61 -1.38 -3.19 7.80
N ILE A 62 -2.29 -2.70 8.64
CA ILE A 62 -1.99 -1.66 9.63
C ILE A 62 -1.00 -2.15 10.69
N ASP A 63 -1.18 -3.36 11.22
CA ASP A 63 -0.40 -3.87 12.36
C ASP A 63 0.95 -4.46 11.94
N THR A 64 1.03 -5.04 10.73
CA THR A 64 2.25 -5.72 10.30
C THR A 64 3.41 -4.74 10.14
N PRO A 65 4.56 -4.99 10.80
CA PRO A 65 5.72 -4.13 10.67
C PRO A 65 6.45 -4.38 9.35
N THR A 66 7.01 -3.32 8.78
CA THR A 66 8.01 -3.40 7.72
C THR A 66 9.40 -3.22 8.34
N ARG A 67 10.36 -4.05 7.96
CA ARG A 67 11.66 -4.14 8.68
C ARG A 67 12.88 -4.15 7.78
N SER A 68 12.71 -4.46 6.50
CA SER A 68 13.84 -4.62 5.57
C SER A 68 13.80 -3.50 4.56
N GLU A 69 14.72 -2.54 4.63
CA GLU A 69 14.83 -1.50 3.59
C GLU A 69 14.92 -2.13 2.20
N VAL A 70 14.27 -1.51 1.23
CA VAL A 70 14.18 -2.03 -0.13
C VAL A 70 14.49 -0.97 -1.16
N ASP A 71 15.25 -1.37 -2.18
CA ASP A 71 15.38 -0.62 -3.41
C ASP A 71 14.29 -1.09 -4.41
N LEU A 72 13.31 -0.22 -4.68
CA LEU A 72 12.24 -0.49 -5.64
C LEU A 72 12.76 -0.66 -7.08
N GLY A 73 13.97 -0.19 -7.38
CA GLY A 73 14.67 -0.42 -8.65
C GLY A 73 15.32 -1.80 -8.78
N GLY A 74 15.27 -2.62 -7.72
CA GLY A 74 15.83 -3.96 -7.68
C GLY A 74 15.25 -4.90 -8.75
N ILE A 75 16.06 -5.88 -9.16
CA ILE A 75 15.72 -6.80 -10.25
C ILE A 75 14.57 -7.76 -9.91
N ASP A 76 14.25 -7.94 -8.63
CA ASP A 76 13.28 -8.92 -8.13
C ASP A 76 11.82 -8.46 -8.30
N PHE A 77 11.58 -7.16 -8.44
CA PHE A 77 10.22 -6.63 -8.57
C PHE A 77 9.78 -6.51 -10.03
N ALA A 78 8.51 -6.85 -10.28
CA ALA A 78 7.85 -6.52 -11.53
C ALA A 78 7.74 -4.98 -11.62
N PRO A 79 8.33 -4.32 -12.65
CA PRO A 79 8.34 -2.87 -12.73
C PRO A 79 6.94 -2.25 -12.67
N ALA A 80 5.94 -2.92 -13.24
CA ALA A 80 4.56 -2.46 -13.21
C ALA A 80 3.96 -2.40 -11.79
N ALA A 81 4.35 -3.32 -10.90
CA ALA A 81 3.80 -3.40 -9.55
C ALA A 81 4.35 -2.31 -8.63
N VAL A 82 5.66 -2.04 -8.72
CA VAL A 82 6.35 -1.06 -7.87
C VAL A 82 6.42 0.34 -8.48
N LYS A 83 6.03 0.52 -9.75
CA LYS A 83 6.07 1.81 -10.45
C LYS A 83 5.36 2.92 -9.66
N ARG A 84 4.14 2.66 -9.15
CA ARG A 84 3.37 3.65 -8.39
C ARG A 84 4.05 4.04 -7.07
N LEU A 85 4.71 3.07 -6.42
CA LEU A 85 5.49 3.33 -5.21
C LEU A 85 6.68 4.24 -5.54
N ALA A 86 7.42 3.91 -6.60
CA ALA A 86 8.59 4.66 -7.07
C ALA A 86 8.25 6.06 -7.63
N GLU A 87 7.04 6.25 -8.16
CA GLU A 87 6.52 7.56 -8.58
C GLU A 87 6.15 8.45 -7.38
N MET A 88 5.78 7.85 -6.25
CA MET A 88 5.52 8.59 -5.02
C MET A 88 6.83 9.01 -4.34
N ASP A 89 7.72 8.04 -4.10
CA ASP A 89 9.08 8.29 -3.61
C ASP A 89 9.97 7.11 -4.03
N ARG A 90 11.23 7.37 -4.36
CA ARG A 90 12.21 6.32 -4.69
C ARG A 90 12.90 5.75 -3.46
N ALA A 91 12.87 6.45 -2.33
CA ALA A 91 13.54 6.06 -1.10
C ALA A 91 12.55 5.92 0.06
N GLY A 92 13.05 5.54 1.24
CA GLY A 92 12.24 5.46 2.47
C GLY A 92 11.28 4.27 2.53
N TRP A 93 11.46 3.27 1.66
CA TRP A 93 10.63 2.07 1.63
C TRP A 93 11.28 0.91 2.39
N ALA A 94 10.45 0.20 3.15
CA ALA A 94 10.80 -1.06 3.79
C ALA A 94 9.76 -2.13 3.49
N LEU A 95 10.22 -3.38 3.45
CA LEU A 95 9.42 -4.57 3.21
C LEU A 95 8.96 -5.24 4.50
N GLY A 96 7.75 -5.76 4.43
CA GLY A 96 7.19 -6.81 5.28
C GLY A 96 6.52 -7.86 4.39
N VAL A 97 6.11 -8.96 5.01
CA VAL A 97 5.34 -10.02 4.34
C VAL A 97 4.06 -10.24 5.11
N LEU A 98 2.98 -10.52 4.38
CA LEU A 98 1.65 -10.82 4.90
C LEU A 98 1.22 -12.20 4.40
N PRO A 99 1.70 -13.30 5.04
CA PRO A 99 1.44 -14.66 4.58
C PRO A 99 -0.05 -15.00 4.47
N GLU A 100 -0.86 -14.51 5.40
CA GLU A 100 -2.30 -14.71 5.47
C GLU A 100 -3.06 -14.09 4.29
N LEU A 101 -2.49 -13.04 3.68
CA LEU A 101 -3.02 -12.40 2.47
C LEU A 101 -2.27 -12.80 1.20
N LYS A 102 -1.23 -13.64 1.31
CA LYS A 102 -0.28 -13.93 0.22
C LYS A 102 0.23 -12.66 -0.44
N ALA A 103 0.56 -11.65 0.37
CA ALA A 103 0.93 -10.32 -0.08
C ALA A 103 2.30 -9.89 0.43
N VAL A 104 2.91 -8.97 -0.30
CA VAL A 104 4.10 -8.22 0.11
C VAL A 104 3.66 -6.86 0.60
N LEU A 105 4.19 -6.44 1.75
CA LEU A 105 3.88 -5.15 2.36
C LEU A 105 5.03 -4.18 2.13
N PHE A 106 4.75 -3.02 1.56
CA PHE A 106 5.67 -1.90 1.42
C PHE A 106 5.27 -0.81 2.41
N GLY A 107 6.17 -0.44 3.32
CA GLY A 107 5.96 0.62 4.30
C GLY A 107 6.90 1.78 3.99
N HIS A 108 6.39 2.99 3.98
CA HIS A 108 7.16 4.21 3.75
C HIS A 108 7.39 4.98 5.06
N ASP A 109 8.48 5.73 5.17
CA ASP A 109 8.84 6.53 6.36
C ASP A 109 7.77 7.55 6.79
N CYS A 110 6.87 7.95 5.88
CA CYS A 110 5.73 8.82 6.19
C CYS A 110 4.55 8.08 6.87
N GLY A 111 4.67 6.78 7.10
CA GLY A 111 3.64 5.92 7.68
C GLY A 111 2.68 5.28 6.68
N LEU A 112 2.79 5.57 5.38
CA LEU A 112 2.03 4.86 4.35
C LEU A 112 2.44 3.39 4.33
N LYS A 113 1.47 2.49 4.25
CA LYS A 113 1.69 1.08 3.97
C LYS A 113 0.88 0.66 2.76
N VAL A 114 1.47 -0.14 1.87
CA VAL A 114 0.85 -0.66 0.65
C VAL A 114 1.08 -2.16 0.60
N ALA A 115 0.02 -2.94 0.77
CA ALA A 115 0.08 -4.38 0.54
C ALA A 115 -0.30 -4.67 -0.91
N ILE A 116 0.50 -5.49 -1.57
CA ILE A 116 0.29 -5.91 -2.96
C ILE A 116 0.38 -7.44 -3.00
N ALA A 117 -0.55 -8.09 -3.68
CA ALA A 117 -0.54 -9.54 -3.86
C ALA A 117 0.81 -10.02 -4.45
N ALA A 118 1.39 -11.07 -3.90
CA ALA A 118 2.77 -11.47 -4.20
C ALA A 118 2.97 -11.90 -5.67
N ASP A 119 1.94 -12.45 -6.29
CA ASP A 119 1.89 -12.81 -7.71
C ASP A 119 1.94 -11.59 -8.64
N LEU A 120 1.50 -10.43 -8.17
CA LEU A 120 1.65 -9.15 -8.89
C LEU A 120 3.03 -8.53 -8.66
N VAL A 121 3.62 -8.71 -7.48
CA VAL A 121 4.87 -8.05 -7.07
C VAL A 121 6.10 -8.66 -7.72
N PHE A 122 6.20 -9.99 -7.73
CA PHE A 122 7.37 -10.67 -8.26
C PHE A 122 7.21 -10.92 -9.75
N LYS A 123 8.30 -10.78 -10.51
CA LYS A 123 8.33 -11.24 -11.91
C LYS A 123 8.05 -12.74 -11.90
N GLY A 124 6.86 -13.15 -12.32
CA GLY A 124 6.48 -14.55 -12.33
C GLY A 124 7.49 -15.37 -13.14
N ASP A 125 8.21 -16.28 -12.48
CA ASP A 125 8.64 -17.50 -13.15
C ASP A 125 7.47 -18.47 -13.03
N HIS A 126 6.49 -18.37 -13.93
CA HIS A 126 5.48 -19.42 -14.13
C HIS A 126 6.13 -20.62 -14.83
N ARG A 127 7.21 -21.16 -14.28
CA ARG A 127 7.76 -22.45 -14.70
C ARG A 127 7.09 -23.53 -13.87
N HIS A 128 6.05 -24.09 -14.49
CA HIS A 128 5.65 -25.48 -14.46
C HIS A 128 6.07 -26.28 -13.20
N VAL A 129 5.09 -26.54 -12.34
CA VAL A 129 4.97 -27.86 -11.68
C VAL A 129 4.07 -28.73 -12.55
#